data_AF-A0A947HAR6-F1
#
_entry.id   AF-A0A947HAR6-F1
#
_cell.length_a   1.000
_cell.length_b   1.000
_cell.length_c   1.000
_cell.angle_alpha   90.00
_cell.angle_beta   90.00
_cell.angle_gamma   90.00
#
_symmetry.space_group_name_H-M   'P 1'
#
loop_
_entity.id
_entity.type
_entity.pdbx_description
1 polymer ?
#
loop_
_entity_poly.entity_id
_entity_poly.type
_entity_poly.pdbx_seq_one_letter_code
_entity_poly.pdbx_strand_id
1 'polypeptide(L)'
;MTAHQATAHAEHDYHGHPNYFKTYFALLLLFSLSLAAGYLDNILMALLLIFGMALIKMMYVVNNFMHLRFEPLSIWFAVAFGLVCCFIFYFGVYPDILWVPLEVAH
;
A
#
# COMPACT_ATOMS: atom_id res chain seq x y z
N MET A 1 27.83 27.55 -46.46
CA MET A 1 26.48 27.31 -45.88
C MET A 1 25.96 26.01 -46.46
N THR A 2 26.11 24.90 -45.75
CA THR A 2 25.39 23.62 -45.92
C THR A 2 25.86 22.74 -44.76
N ALA A 3 25.25 22.95 -43.59
CA ALA A 3 24.16 22.10 -43.12
C ALA A 3 24.69 20.71 -42.75
N HIS A 4 25.23 20.68 -41.52
CA HIS A 4 25.50 19.52 -40.70
C HIS A 4 24.18 18.75 -40.48
N GLN A 5 23.80 17.87 -41.40
CA GLN A 5 22.60 17.02 -41.27
C GLN A 5 22.88 15.62 -41.82
N ALA A 6 23.37 14.76 -40.92
CA ALA A 6 22.98 13.35 -40.84
C ALA A 6 23.52 12.78 -39.52
N THR A 7 23.31 13.49 -38.40
CA THR A 7 23.30 12.83 -37.10
C THR A 7 22.09 11.90 -37.10
N ALA A 8 22.36 10.61 -37.25
CA ALA A 8 21.41 9.56 -36.93
C ALA A 8 20.79 9.90 -35.57
N HIS A 9 19.52 10.28 -35.58
CA HIS A 9 18.72 10.35 -34.39
C HIS A 9 18.57 8.92 -33.92
N ALA A 10 19.53 8.49 -33.10
CA ALA A 10 19.39 7.35 -32.23
C ALA A 10 18.03 7.50 -31.54
N GLU A 11 17.18 6.53 -31.85
CA GLU A 11 15.89 6.30 -31.22
C GLU A 11 16.02 6.60 -29.73
N HIS A 12 15.34 7.67 -29.29
CA HIS A 12 15.25 7.98 -27.87
C HIS A 12 14.47 6.85 -27.22
N ASP A 13 15.19 5.86 -26.70
CA ASP A 13 14.66 4.84 -25.80
C ASP A 13 13.84 5.55 -24.71
N TYR A 14 12.52 5.43 -24.82
CA TYR A 14 11.54 5.87 -23.84
C TYR A 14 11.63 4.97 -22.58
N HIS A 15 12.79 4.92 -21.95
CA HIS A 15 13.03 4.22 -20.69
C HIS A 15 12.68 5.14 -19.51
N GLY A 16 11.39 5.45 -19.38
CA GLY A 16 10.92 6.38 -18.34
C GLY A 16 9.58 5.99 -17.69
N HIS A 17 8.98 4.86 -18.05
CA HIS A 17 7.76 4.42 -17.36
C HIS A 17 8.15 3.68 -16.09
N PRO A 18 7.90 4.23 -14.88
CA PRO A 18 8.07 3.46 -13.64
C PRO A 18 7.28 2.15 -13.76
N ASN A 19 7.96 1.02 -13.55
CA ASN A 19 7.38 -0.32 -13.71
C ASN A 19 6.40 -0.64 -12.56
N TYR A 20 5.22 0.00 -12.57
CA TYR A 20 4.12 -0.27 -11.63
C TYR A 20 3.71 -1.74 -11.60
N PHE A 21 3.92 -2.46 -12.69
CA PHE A 21 3.66 -3.89 -12.82
C PHE A 21 4.48 -4.71 -11.81
N LYS A 22 5.75 -4.33 -11.56
CA LYS A 22 6.62 -5.02 -10.60
C LYS A 22 6.11 -4.88 -9.18
N THR A 23 5.62 -3.69 -8.83
CA THR A 23 5.08 -3.38 -7.51
C THR A 23 3.74 -4.04 -7.27
N TYR A 24 2.89 -4.07 -8.30
CA TYR A 24 1.64 -4.82 -8.27
C TYR A 24 1.91 -6.30 -7.91
N PHE A 25 2.83 -6.96 -8.61
CA PHE A 25 3.18 -8.35 -8.30
C PHE A 25 3.79 -8.53 -6.91
N ALA A 26 4.63 -7.61 -6.46
CA ALA A 26 5.18 -7.66 -5.10
C ALA A 26 4.07 -7.59 -4.04
N LEU A 27 3.10 -6.68 -4.21
CA LEU A 27 1.97 -6.54 -3.30
C LEU A 27 1.03 -7.75 -3.35
N LEU A 28 0.81 -8.31 -4.54
CA LEU A 28 0.01 -9.52 -4.71
C LEU A 28 0.67 -10.71 -3.99
N LEU A 29 1.98 -10.84 -4.09
CA LEU A 29 2.73 -11.89 -3.39
C LEU A 29 2.64 -11.71 -1.86
N LEU A 30 2.86 -10.49 -1.35
CA LEU A 30 2.65 -10.17 0.06
C LEU A 30 1.19 -10.45 0.50
N PHE A 31 0.22 -10.24 -0.39
CA PHE A 31 -1.19 -10.54 -0.14
C PHE A 31 -1.42 -12.03 0.01
N SER A 32 -0.97 -12.84 -0.95
CA SER A 32 -1.05 -14.30 -0.89
C SER A 32 -0.35 -14.85 0.36
N LEU A 33 0.81 -14.31 0.73
CA LEU A 33 1.54 -14.76 1.92
C LEU A 33 0.80 -14.41 3.23
N SER A 34 0.11 -13.27 3.25
CA SER A 34 -0.75 -12.90 4.37
C SER A 34 -2.00 -13.78 4.48
N LEU A 35 -2.55 -14.25 3.36
CA LEU A 35 -3.64 -15.24 3.37
C LEU A 35 -3.14 -16.57 3.93
N ALA A 36 -1.97 -17.02 3.46
CA ALA A 36 -1.32 -18.23 3.97
C ALA A 36 -1.06 -18.14 5.49
N ALA A 37 -0.65 -16.95 5.97
CA ALA A 37 -0.44 -16.70 7.39
C ALA A 37 -1.71 -16.89 8.25
N GLY A 38 -2.91 -16.69 7.67
CA GLY A 38 -4.19 -16.88 8.35
C GLY A 38 -4.58 -18.35 8.56
N TYR A 39 -3.92 -19.30 7.89
CA TYR A 39 -4.13 -20.73 8.08
C TYR A 39 -3.26 -21.34 9.19
N LEU A 40 -2.45 -20.54 9.89
CA LEU A 40 -1.69 -21.03 11.04
C LEU A 40 -2.62 -21.18 12.24
N ASP A 41 -2.57 -22.34 12.90
CA ASP A 41 -3.35 -22.63 14.12
C ASP A 41 -2.98 -21.72 15.29
N ASN A 42 -1.78 -21.13 15.28
CA ASN A 42 -1.32 -20.25 16.34
C ASN A 42 -1.77 -18.81 16.12
N ILE A 43 -2.85 -18.42 16.81
CA ILE A 43 -3.47 -17.08 16.73
C ILE A 43 -2.49 -15.94 16.96
N LEU A 44 -1.59 -16.04 17.94
CA LEU A 44 -0.65 -14.94 18.24
C LEU A 44 0.37 -14.76 17.13
N MET A 45 0.88 -15.88 16.59
CA MET A 45 1.86 -15.87 15.51
C MET A 45 1.21 -15.41 14.19
N ALA A 46 0.00 -15.87 13.91
CA ALA A 46 -0.80 -15.44 12.76
C ALA A 46 -1.08 -13.93 12.83
N LEU A 47 -1.52 -13.42 13.98
CA LEU A 47 -1.80 -11.99 14.17
C LEU A 47 -0.56 -11.14 13.89
N LEU A 48 0.59 -11.50 14.47
CA LEU A 48 1.84 -10.77 14.24
C LEU A 48 2.30 -10.81 12.78
N LEU A 49 2.18 -11.95 12.11
CA LEU A 49 2.53 -12.10 10.70
C LEU A 49 1.61 -11.27 9.80
N ILE A 50 0.29 -11.31 10.04
CA ILE A 50 -0.70 -10.57 9.26
C ILE A 50 -0.49 -9.07 9.43
N PHE A 51 -0.36 -8.58 10.67
CA PHE A 51 -0.09 -7.16 10.94
C PHE A 51 1.26 -6.71 10.39
N GLY A 52 2.32 -7.51 10.58
CA GLY A 52 3.64 -7.22 10.03
C GLY A 52 3.62 -7.11 8.51
N MET A 53 2.94 -8.04 7.84
CA MET A 53 2.72 -7.99 6.38
C MET A 53 1.94 -6.76 5.94
N ALA A 54 0.92 -6.34 6.69
CA ALA A 54 0.16 -5.14 6.39
C ALA A 54 1.04 -3.88 6.42
N LEU A 55 1.96 -3.77 7.39
CA LEU A 55 2.92 -2.65 7.46
C LEU A 55 3.87 -2.64 6.27
N ILE A 56 4.44 -3.79 5.89
CA ILE A 56 5.36 -3.90 4.74
C ILE A 56 4.65 -3.52 3.44
N LYS A 57 3.41 -3.98 3.25
CA LYS A 57 2.58 -3.60 2.09
C LYS A 57 2.33 -2.09 2.06
N MET A 58 1.97 -1.49 3.19
CA MET A 58 1.76 -0.04 3.28
C MET A 58 3.03 0.70 2.82
N MET A 59 4.21 0.31 3.30
CA MET A 59 5.47 0.94 2.88
C MET A 59 5.70 0.81 1.37
N TYR A 60 5.40 -0.34 0.77
CA TYR A 60 5.51 -0.54 -0.68
C TYR A 60 4.55 0.36 -1.48
N VAL A 61 3.31 0.53 -1.02
CA VAL A 61 2.34 1.42 -1.65
C VAL A 61 2.80 2.88 -1.58
N VAL A 62 3.23 3.33 -0.40
CA VAL A 62 3.73 4.70 -0.16
C VAL A 62 4.96 5.00 -1.01
N ASN A 63 5.95 4.10 -1.04
CA ASN A 63 7.17 4.34 -1.82
C ASN A 63 6.96 4.26 -3.33
N ASN A 64 6.07 3.39 -3.80
CA ASN A 64 6.10 2.97 -5.20
C ASN A 64 4.81 3.28 -5.99
N PHE A 65 3.68 3.54 -5.34
CA PHE A 65 2.49 4.09 -6.00
C PHE A 65 2.32 5.58 -5.74
N MET A 66 2.72 6.06 -4.56
CA MET A 66 2.63 7.48 -4.21
C MET A 66 3.90 8.29 -4.53
N HIS A 67 4.96 7.67 -5.04
CA HIS A 67 6.25 8.32 -5.41
C HIS A 67 6.82 9.27 -4.34
N LEU A 68 6.48 9.05 -3.08
CA LEU A 68 6.81 9.94 -1.96
C LEU A 68 8.31 10.09 -1.70
N ARG A 69 9.13 9.23 -2.30
CA ARG A 69 10.59 9.37 -2.28
C ARG A 69 11.07 10.67 -2.93
N PHE A 70 10.30 11.26 -3.83
CA PHE A 70 10.68 12.45 -4.60
C PHE A 70 9.83 13.70 -4.30
N GLU A 71 8.89 13.60 -3.37
CA GLU A 71 7.92 14.66 -3.07
C GLU A 71 8.10 15.25 -1.66
N PRO A 72 7.54 16.45 -1.39
CA PRO A 72 7.72 17.14 -0.12
C PRO A 72 7.09 16.40 1.06
N LEU A 73 7.66 16.63 2.25
CA LEU A 73 7.25 16.06 3.54
C LEU A 73 5.75 16.25 3.86
N SER A 74 5.08 17.21 3.22
CA SER A 74 3.64 17.50 3.37
C SER A 74 2.73 16.30 3.03
N ILE A 75 3.09 15.48 2.05
CA ILE A 75 2.24 14.35 1.63
C ILE A 75 2.36 13.18 2.62
N TRP A 76 3.49 13.06 3.32
CA TRP A 76 3.62 12.15 4.47
C TRP A 76 2.61 12.49 5.58
N PHE A 77 2.35 13.78 5.84
CA PHE A 77 1.29 14.19 6.77
C PHE A 77 -0.10 13.81 6.28
N ALA A 78 -0.37 13.86 4.97
CA ALA A 78 -1.66 13.43 4.41
C ALA A 78 -1.89 11.92 4.58
N VAL A 79 -0.85 11.10 4.34
CA VAL A 79 -0.92 9.65 4.58
C VAL A 79 -1.09 9.33 6.07
N ALA A 80 -0.32 9.99 6.93
CA ALA A 80 -0.43 9.82 8.38
C ALA A 80 -1.81 10.26 8.89
N PHE A 81 -2.34 11.37 8.39
CA PHE A 81 -3.68 11.86 8.71
C PHE A 81 -4.76 10.87 8.28
N GLY A 82 -4.70 10.36 7.04
CA GLY A 82 -5.63 9.33 6.56
C GLY A 82 -5.59 8.07 7.43
N LEU A 83 -4.39 7.61 7.82
CA LEU A 83 -4.22 6.48 8.72
C LEU A 83 -4.84 6.73 10.10
N VAL A 84 -4.59 7.91 10.69
CA VAL A 84 -5.18 8.31 11.97
C VAL A 84 -6.71 8.37 11.87
N CYS A 85 -7.25 8.94 10.80
CA CYS A 85 -8.70 8.94 10.56
C CYS A 85 -9.26 7.51 10.49
N CYS A 86 -8.60 6.59 9.78
CA CYS A 86 -9.02 5.18 9.76
C CYS A 86 -9.03 4.55 11.15
N PHE A 87 -8.01 4.81 11.98
CA PHE A 87 -7.99 4.33 13.36
C PHE A 87 -9.11 4.93 14.21
N ILE A 88 -9.33 6.24 14.11
CA ILE A 88 -10.42 6.92 14.84
C ILE A 88 -11.77 6.33 14.42
N PHE A 89 -12.01 6.12 13.13
CA PHE A 89 -13.25 5.50 12.65
C PHE A 89 -13.39 4.06 13.15
N TYR A 90 -12.33 3.26 13.09
CA TYR A 90 -12.36 1.88 13.59
C TYR A 90 -12.72 1.84 15.08
N PHE A 91 -12.03 2.62 15.92
CA PHE A 91 -12.31 2.67 17.36
C PHE A 91 -13.61 3.38 17.71
N GLY A 92 -14.08 4.32 16.90
CA GLY A 92 -15.35 5.01 17.10
C GLY A 92 -16.57 4.16 16.73
N VAL A 93 -16.47 3.35 15.68
CA VAL A 93 -17.53 2.43 15.23
C VAL A 93 -17.54 1.14 16.06
N TYR A 94 -16.39 0.69 16.58
CA TYR A 94 -16.29 -0.50 17.40
C TYR A 94 -17.28 -0.57 18.58
N PRO A 95 -17.42 0.46 19.45
CA PRO A 95 -18.42 0.44 20.50
C PRO A 95 -19.83 0.41 19.92
N ASP A 96 -20.13 1.19 18.87
CA ASP A 96 -21.46 1.29 18.26
C ASP A 96 -22.02 -0.08 17.84
N ILE A 97 -21.20 -0.95 17.24
CA ILE A 97 -21.58 -2.32 16.86
C ILE A 97 -21.87 -3.19 18.10
N LEU A 98 -21.14 -2.98 19.19
CA LEU A 98 -21.24 -3.81 20.41
C LEU A 98 -22.40 -3.41 21.32
N TRP A 99 -22.98 -2.21 21.15
CA TRP A 99 -24.10 -1.75 21.96
C TRP A 99 -25.47 -2.30 21.52
N VAL A 100 -25.54 -3.12 20.47
CA VAL A 100 -26.78 -3.81 20.08
C VAL A 100 -27.18 -4.80 21.19
N PRO A 101 -28.29 -4.58 21.91
CA PRO A 101 -28.75 -5.52 22.92
C PRO A 101 -29.30 -6.77 22.24
N LEU A 102 -28.75 -7.93 22.59
CA LEU A 102 -29.15 -9.27 22.11
C LEU A 102 -30.60 -9.67 22.45
N GLU A 103 -31.32 -8.84 23.21
CA GLU A 103 -32.72 -9.07 23.60
C GLU A 103 -33.70 -8.97 22.42
N VAL A 104 -33.36 -8.24 21.35
CA VAL A 104 -34.24 -8.05 20.18
C VAL A 104 -34.01 -9.11 19.09
N ALA A 105 -33.08 -10.05 19.30
CA ALA A 105 -32.66 -11.05 18.31
C ALA A 105 -33.27 -12.45 18.51
N HIS A 106 -34.23 -12.60 19.45
CA HIS A 106 -35.00 -13.83 19.68
C HIS A 106 -36.50 -13.59 19.58
#